data_AF-A0A3M2FX53-F1
#
_entry.id   AF-A0A3M2FX53-F1
#
_cell.length_a   1.000
_cell.length_b   1.000
_cell.length_c   1.000
_cell.angle_alpha   90.00
_cell.angle_beta   90.00
_cell.angle_gamma   90.00
#
_symmetry.space_group_name_H-M   'P 1'
#
loop_
_entity.id
_entity.type
_entity.pdbx_description
1 polymer ?
#
loop_
_entity_poly.entity_id
_entity_poly.type
_entity_poly.pdbx_seq_one_letter_code
_entity_poly.pdbx_strand_id
1 'polypeptide(L)'
;MDVNGTRFHLLIGRRDWTERLPGHGLAPASTGGVVWNDDQGCITLQPELFRFPTPRGARPLPLDRRRGAARDGYGHWFAIDEAETGVTYRPHHAGGTAAAEPFWPHPDREPDPSAQRPGPFRAVAPAPSAPDRLRGLAITTRQYLAVGVTAPRPGLLLFDLHAGGPPMRIPWPVPFHPSDLAPRPEGGLWVLDVEPGGTAARLWRLEATFQIPPTTPPTT
;
A
#
# COMPACT_ATOMS: atom_id res chain seq x y z
N MET A 1 52.76 -14.22 -14.33
CA MET A 1 52.65 -15.44 -15.16
C MET A 1 52.69 -16.59 -14.18
N ASP A 2 51.68 -17.46 -14.18
CA ASP A 2 51.66 -18.59 -13.25
C ASP A 2 52.65 -19.68 -13.71
N VAL A 3 52.83 -20.73 -12.90
CA VAL A 3 53.74 -21.85 -13.20
C VAL A 3 53.33 -22.63 -14.46
N ASN A 4 52.13 -22.38 -15.00
CA ASN A 4 51.57 -23.01 -16.19
C ASN A 4 51.68 -22.13 -17.45
N GLY A 5 52.32 -20.94 -17.35
CA GLY A 5 52.44 -20.01 -18.49
C GLY A 5 51.17 -19.21 -18.79
N THR A 6 50.17 -19.24 -17.91
CA THR A 6 48.93 -18.48 -18.06
C THR A 6 49.21 -16.98 -17.96
N ARG A 7 48.65 -16.22 -18.92
CA ARG A 7 48.70 -14.76 -18.95
C ARG A 7 47.32 -14.23 -18.54
N PHE A 8 47.30 -13.42 -17.49
CA PHE A 8 46.10 -12.73 -17.05
C PHE A 8 46.04 -11.35 -17.69
N HIS A 9 44.88 -10.99 -18.23
CA HIS A 9 44.61 -9.65 -18.72
C HIS A 9 43.61 -8.98 -17.77
N LEU A 10 43.98 -7.81 -17.27
CA LEU A 10 43.10 -7.00 -16.45
C LEU A 10 42.23 -6.12 -17.36
N LEU A 11 40.91 -6.19 -17.19
CA LEU A 11 39.93 -5.36 -17.90
C LEU A 11 39.28 -4.43 -16.89
N ILE A 12 39.58 -3.13 -16.95
CA ILE A 12 39.11 -2.16 -15.94
C ILE A 12 38.10 -1.20 -16.55
N GLY A 13 38.37 -0.71 -17.77
CA GLY A 13 37.61 0.38 -18.35
C GLY A 13 36.59 -0.06 -19.38
N ARG A 14 35.60 0.81 -19.61
CA ARG A 14 34.60 0.68 -20.67
C ARG A 14 35.19 0.27 -22.01
N ARG A 15 36.33 0.87 -22.38
CA ARG A 15 37.03 0.58 -23.64
C ARG A 15 37.55 -0.86 -23.69
N ASP A 16 38.21 -1.32 -22.63
CA ASP A 16 38.77 -2.67 -22.54
C ASP A 16 37.68 -3.74 -22.73
N TRP A 17 36.51 -3.47 -22.17
CA TRP A 17 35.33 -4.31 -22.27
C TRP A 17 34.67 -4.26 -23.64
N THR A 18 34.52 -3.06 -24.22
CA THR A 18 33.88 -2.89 -25.53
C THR A 18 34.70 -3.52 -26.67
N GLU A 19 36.03 -3.51 -26.56
CA GLU A 19 36.95 -4.08 -27.56
C GLU A 19 37.09 -5.61 -27.49
N ARG A 20 36.64 -6.26 -26.40
CA ARG A 20 36.88 -7.69 -26.13
C ARG A 20 35.62 -8.56 -26.08
N LEU A 21 34.43 -7.97 -26.17
CA LEU A 21 33.18 -8.71 -26.31
C LEU A 21 32.99 -9.17 -27.77
N PRO A 22 32.93 -10.49 -28.06
CA PRO A 22 32.79 -10.96 -29.43
C PRO A 22 31.41 -10.62 -30.01
N GLY A 23 31.39 -9.99 -31.20
CA GLY A 23 30.21 -9.84 -32.06
C GLY A 23 29.18 -8.78 -31.66
N HIS A 24 29.23 -8.22 -30.45
CA HIS A 24 28.25 -7.25 -29.96
C HIS A 24 28.96 -6.29 -28.99
N GLY A 25 29.75 -5.33 -29.49
CA GLY A 25 30.12 -4.18 -28.65
C GLY A 25 28.83 -3.64 -28.00
N LEU A 26 28.88 -3.28 -26.70
CA LEU A 26 27.73 -2.95 -25.82
C LEU A 26 26.42 -2.85 -26.61
N ALA A 27 25.70 -3.97 -26.72
CA ALA A 27 24.60 -4.09 -27.66
C ALA A 27 23.58 -2.97 -27.41
N PRO A 28 22.98 -2.37 -28.46
CA PRO A 28 21.86 -1.47 -28.25
C PRO A 28 20.76 -2.17 -27.46
N ALA A 29 20.09 -1.41 -26.59
CA ALA A 29 19.24 -1.88 -25.50
C ALA A 29 17.96 -2.66 -25.91
N SER A 30 17.90 -3.29 -27.08
CA SER A 30 16.72 -3.99 -27.59
C SER A 30 16.84 -5.52 -27.59
N THR A 31 18.00 -6.07 -27.22
CA THR A 31 18.26 -7.52 -27.33
C THR A 31 19.10 -8.01 -26.15
N GLY A 32 18.48 -8.19 -24.97
CA GLY A 32 18.99 -9.00 -23.85
C GLY A 32 20.50 -8.93 -23.60
N GLY A 33 21.06 -7.72 -23.60
CA GLY A 33 22.50 -7.49 -23.70
C GLY A 33 23.19 -7.24 -22.36
N VAL A 34 24.48 -6.98 -22.45
CA VAL A 34 25.29 -6.40 -21.37
C VAL A 34 25.51 -4.92 -21.64
N VAL A 35 25.43 -4.09 -20.61
CA VAL A 35 25.61 -2.63 -20.70
C VAL A 35 26.73 -2.18 -19.75
N TRP A 36 27.39 -1.08 -20.10
CA TRP A 36 28.35 -0.44 -19.19
C TRP A 36 27.59 0.47 -18.23
N ASN A 37 27.79 0.28 -16.93
CA ASN A 37 27.28 1.14 -15.88
C ASN A 37 28.36 2.16 -15.49
N ASP A 38 28.16 3.41 -15.91
CA ASP A 38 29.11 4.50 -15.65
C ASP A 38 29.23 4.85 -14.15
N ASP A 39 28.16 4.67 -13.36
CA ASP A 39 28.18 4.95 -11.91
C ASP A 39 28.97 3.90 -11.12
N GLN A 40 28.89 2.63 -11.55
CA GLN A 40 29.57 1.51 -10.87
C GLN A 40 30.92 1.15 -11.52
N GLY A 41 31.24 1.73 -12.67
CA GLY A 41 32.46 1.44 -13.42
C GLY A 41 32.58 -0.03 -13.84
N CYS A 42 31.47 -0.69 -14.17
CA CYS A 42 31.44 -2.12 -14.47
C CYS A 42 30.45 -2.46 -15.58
N ILE A 43 30.53 -3.69 -16.10
CA ILE A 43 29.47 -4.25 -16.94
C ILE A 43 28.35 -4.78 -16.05
N THR A 44 27.11 -4.45 -16.40
CA THR A 44 25.91 -5.08 -15.83
C THR A 44 25.09 -5.74 -16.92
N LEU A 45 24.14 -6.59 -16.51
CA LEU A 45 23.06 -7.01 -17.41
C LEU A 45 22.20 -5.79 -17.76
N GLN A 46 21.66 -5.78 -18.97
CA GLN A 46 20.70 -4.78 -19.37
C GLN A 46 19.45 -4.86 -18.47
N PRO A 47 19.01 -3.75 -17.84
CA PRO A 47 17.75 -3.72 -17.12
C PRO A 47 16.60 -3.94 -18.11
N GLU A 48 15.91 -5.07 -17.98
CA GLU A 48 14.67 -5.31 -18.71
C GLU A 48 13.47 -5.05 -17.80
N LEU A 49 12.42 -4.43 -18.36
CA LEU A 49 11.17 -4.26 -17.64
C LEU A 49 10.55 -5.65 -17.42
N PHE A 50 10.60 -6.13 -16.18
CA PHE A 50 9.91 -7.36 -15.82
C PHE A 50 8.39 -7.16 -15.93
N ARG A 51 7.79 -7.73 -16.98
CA ARG A 51 6.33 -7.78 -17.12
C ARG A 51 5.82 -8.99 -16.36
N PHE A 52 5.12 -8.75 -15.26
CA PHE A 52 4.45 -9.82 -14.52
C PHE A 52 3.48 -10.56 -15.46
N PRO A 53 3.68 -11.87 -15.72
CA PRO A 53 2.77 -12.61 -16.59
C PRO A 53 1.42 -12.73 -15.89
N THR A 54 0.35 -12.36 -16.59
CA THR A 54 -1.02 -12.63 -16.13
C THR A 54 -1.23 -14.15 -16.10
N PRO A 55 -1.54 -14.77 -14.94
CA PRO A 55 -1.77 -16.21 -14.88
C PRO A 55 -2.87 -16.66 -15.84
N ARG A 56 -2.74 -17.86 -16.41
CA ARG A 56 -3.79 -18.44 -17.27
C ARG A 56 -5.10 -18.54 -16.48
N GLY A 57 -6.17 -18.00 -17.05
CA GLY A 57 -7.50 -17.97 -16.41
C GLY A 57 -7.72 -16.81 -15.43
N ALA A 58 -6.72 -15.95 -15.19
CA ALA A 58 -6.92 -14.74 -14.41
C ALA A 58 -7.90 -13.81 -15.14
N ARG A 59 -8.98 -13.44 -14.46
CA ARG A 59 -9.96 -12.47 -14.94
C ARG A 59 -9.59 -11.08 -14.43
N PRO A 60 -9.66 -10.02 -15.25
CA PRO A 60 -9.49 -8.66 -14.76
C PRO A 60 -10.40 -8.39 -13.57
N LEU A 61 -9.87 -7.80 -12.50
CA LEU A 61 -10.67 -7.44 -11.34
C LEU A 61 -11.56 -6.24 -11.69
N PRO A 62 -12.89 -6.37 -11.65
CA PRO A 62 -13.79 -5.26 -11.94
C PRO A 62 -13.65 -4.17 -10.87
N LEU A 63 -14.00 -2.93 -11.23
CA LEU A 63 -13.75 -1.74 -10.39
C LEU A 63 -14.42 -1.84 -9.01
N ASP A 64 -15.61 -2.42 -8.94
CA ASP A 64 -16.37 -2.65 -7.70
C ASP A 64 -15.67 -3.61 -6.73
N ARG A 65 -14.86 -4.55 -7.26
CA ARG A 65 -14.03 -5.49 -6.49
C ARG A 65 -12.66 -4.91 -6.12
N ARG A 66 -12.27 -3.74 -6.63
CA ARG A 66 -11.03 -3.05 -6.23
C ARG A 66 -11.28 -2.33 -4.91
N ARG A 67 -10.87 -2.97 -3.81
CA ARG A 67 -11.11 -2.44 -2.46
C ARG A 67 -9.89 -1.73 -1.88
N GLY A 68 -8.69 -2.24 -2.14
CA GLY A 68 -7.43 -1.68 -1.68
C GLY A 68 -6.61 -2.69 -0.87
N ALA A 69 -5.30 -2.69 -1.11
CA ALA A 69 -4.31 -3.44 -0.35
C ALA A 69 -2.97 -2.70 -0.39
N ALA A 70 -2.22 -2.75 0.71
CA ALA A 70 -0.93 -2.08 0.83
C ALA A 70 0.04 -2.91 1.67
N ARG A 71 1.33 -2.62 1.49
CA ARG A 71 2.42 -3.22 2.26
C ARG A 71 3.06 -2.15 3.14
N ASP A 72 3.29 -2.46 4.40
CA ASP A 72 4.00 -1.56 5.32
C ASP A 72 5.52 -1.61 5.11
N GLY A 73 6.25 -0.79 5.86
CA GLY A 73 7.72 -0.70 5.82
C GLY A 73 8.43 -1.96 6.34
N TYR A 74 7.74 -2.81 7.10
CA TYR A 74 8.25 -4.10 7.59
C TYR A 74 7.88 -5.27 6.67
N GLY A 75 7.11 -4.98 5.63
CA GLY A 75 6.74 -5.87 4.58
C GLY A 75 5.42 -6.63 4.80
N HIS A 76 4.67 -6.33 5.87
CA HIS A 76 3.38 -6.93 6.14
C HIS A 76 2.31 -6.37 5.19
N TRP A 77 1.36 -7.21 4.81
CA TRP A 77 0.29 -6.86 3.90
C TRP A 77 -1.00 -6.59 4.65
N PHE A 78 -1.67 -5.52 4.26
CA PHE A 78 -3.00 -5.15 4.75
C PHE A 78 -3.95 -5.07 3.56
N ALA A 79 -5.15 -5.61 3.70
CA ALA A 79 -6.15 -5.60 2.64
C ALA A 79 -7.56 -5.52 3.21
N ILE A 80 -8.45 -4.77 2.55
CA ILE A 80 -9.87 -4.79 2.90
C ILE A 80 -10.47 -6.17 2.54
N ASP A 81 -11.17 -6.75 3.51
CA ASP A 81 -11.80 -8.07 3.39
C ASP A 81 -12.87 -8.12 2.28
N GLU A 82 -13.35 -9.31 1.95
CA GLU A 82 -14.36 -9.47 0.90
C GLU A 82 -15.72 -8.86 1.28
N ALA A 83 -16.06 -8.83 2.57
CA ALA A 83 -17.29 -8.25 3.09
C ALA A 83 -17.29 -6.72 3.12
N GLU A 84 -16.12 -6.09 2.91
CA GLU A 84 -15.93 -4.64 2.97
C GLU A 84 -16.16 -4.05 4.36
N THR A 85 -16.05 -4.87 5.39
CA THR A 85 -16.35 -4.47 6.78
C THR A 85 -15.12 -4.45 7.66
N GLY A 86 -14.01 -5.02 7.17
CA GLY A 86 -12.79 -5.18 7.93
C GLY A 86 -11.53 -5.08 7.09
N VAL A 87 -10.41 -5.00 7.80
CA VAL A 87 -9.06 -5.08 7.28
C VAL A 87 -8.47 -6.40 7.75
N THR A 88 -7.82 -7.09 6.83
CA THR A 88 -7.02 -8.29 7.10
C THR A 88 -5.55 -7.92 7.08
N TYR A 89 -4.77 -8.67 7.86
CA TYR A 89 -3.33 -8.56 7.98
C TYR A 89 -2.68 -9.88 7.60
N ARG A 90 -1.58 -9.81 6.85
CA ARG A 90 -0.77 -10.98 6.53
C ARG A 90 0.71 -10.65 6.73
N PRO A 91 1.42 -11.41 7.60
CA PRO A 91 2.82 -11.16 7.84
C PRO A 91 3.69 -11.39 6.60
N HIS A 92 4.80 -10.65 6.46
CA HIS A 92 5.69 -10.77 5.30
C HIS A 92 6.30 -12.17 5.12
N HIS A 93 6.53 -12.87 6.23
CA HIS A 93 7.11 -14.21 6.28
C HIS A 93 6.05 -15.31 6.12
N ALA A 94 4.78 -14.94 6.08
CA ALA A 94 3.70 -15.89 5.83
C ALA A 94 3.83 -16.35 4.37
N GLY A 95 4.01 -17.66 4.16
CA GLY A 95 4.06 -18.24 2.82
C GLY A 95 2.81 -17.89 2.01
N GLY A 96 2.89 -17.97 0.68
CA GLY A 96 1.79 -17.51 -0.22
C GLY A 96 0.43 -18.19 0.01
N THR A 97 0.38 -19.30 0.75
CA THR A 97 -0.82 -20.06 1.12
C THR A 97 -1.35 -19.75 2.52
N ALA A 98 -0.64 -18.95 3.32
CA ALA A 98 -1.07 -18.61 4.66
C ALA A 98 -2.33 -17.72 4.62
N ALA A 99 -3.32 -18.08 5.43
CA ALA A 99 -4.53 -17.28 5.59
C ALA A 99 -4.19 -15.90 6.16
N ALA A 100 -4.89 -14.88 5.68
CA ALA A 100 -4.83 -13.56 6.30
C ALA A 100 -5.61 -13.57 7.61
N GLU A 101 -5.08 -12.89 8.62
CA GLU A 101 -5.69 -12.77 9.94
C GLU A 101 -6.53 -11.49 10.02
N PRO A 102 -7.58 -11.42 10.84
CA PRO A 102 -8.31 -10.18 11.08
C PRO A 102 -7.40 -9.13 11.75
N PHE A 103 -7.33 -7.92 11.17
CA PHE A 103 -6.67 -6.76 11.77
C PHE A 103 -7.67 -5.80 12.41
N TRP A 104 -8.76 -5.50 11.71
CA TRP A 104 -9.81 -4.59 12.17
C TRP A 104 -11.18 -4.96 11.57
N PRO A 105 -12.31 -4.72 12.26
CA PRO A 105 -12.40 -4.45 13.68
C PRO A 105 -11.89 -5.64 14.49
N HIS A 106 -11.29 -5.39 15.65
CA HIS A 106 -11.12 -6.48 16.61
C HIS A 106 -12.52 -6.87 17.07
N PRO A 107 -12.86 -8.17 17.14
CA PRO A 107 -14.08 -8.58 17.81
C PRO A 107 -14.03 -7.97 19.21
N ASP A 108 -15.05 -7.18 19.58
CA ASP A 108 -15.16 -6.66 20.93
C ASP A 108 -15.01 -7.85 21.87
N ARG A 109 -13.99 -7.82 22.72
CA ARG A 109 -13.90 -8.79 23.80
C ARG A 109 -15.10 -8.48 24.68
N GLU A 110 -16.10 -9.36 24.66
CA GLU A 110 -17.23 -9.23 25.57
C GLU A 110 -16.70 -8.97 26.98
N PRO A 111 -17.15 -7.89 27.65
CA PRO A 111 -16.69 -7.60 29.00
C PRO A 111 -16.99 -8.82 29.86
N ASP A 112 -15.98 -9.31 30.57
CA ASP A 112 -16.11 -10.46 31.46
C ASP A 112 -17.34 -10.24 32.37
N PRO A 113 -18.38 -11.08 32.29
CA PRO A 113 -19.58 -10.91 33.09
C PRO A 113 -19.29 -10.93 34.60
N SER A 114 -18.16 -11.53 35.02
CA SER A 114 -17.71 -11.52 36.41
C SER A 114 -17.13 -10.19 36.88
N ALA A 115 -16.75 -9.29 35.95
CA ALA A 115 -16.29 -7.94 36.27
C ALA A 115 -17.45 -6.96 36.59
N GLN A 116 -18.70 -7.39 36.36
CA GLN A 116 -19.89 -6.59 36.68
C GLN A 116 -20.20 -6.69 38.19
N ARG A 117 -19.70 -5.74 38.98
CA ARG A 117 -20.12 -5.61 40.38
C ARG A 117 -21.58 -5.12 40.46
N PRO A 118 -22.42 -5.72 41.30
CA PRO A 118 -23.76 -5.20 41.57
C PRO A 118 -23.67 -3.78 42.15
N GLY A 119 -24.39 -2.82 41.57
CA GLY A 119 -24.44 -1.44 42.02
C GLY A 119 -25.53 -0.63 41.30
N PRO A 120 -25.92 0.54 41.83
CA PRO A 120 -27.00 1.36 41.26
C PRO A 120 -26.65 2.00 39.90
N PHE A 121 -25.37 2.00 39.52
CA PHE A 121 -24.89 2.48 38.23
C PHE A 121 -24.35 1.29 37.42
N ARG A 122 -24.88 1.10 36.21
CA ARG A 122 -24.37 0.12 35.25
C ARG A 122 -24.07 0.81 33.93
N ALA A 123 -23.01 0.36 33.25
CA ALA A 123 -22.79 0.74 31.86
C ALA A 123 -23.95 0.20 31.02
N VAL A 124 -24.63 1.09 30.31
CA VAL A 124 -25.60 0.68 29.27
C VAL A 124 -24.78 0.35 28.04
N ALA A 125 -24.89 -0.90 27.56
CA ALA A 125 -24.30 -1.26 26.28
C ALA A 125 -24.94 -0.37 25.20
N PRO A 126 -24.15 0.42 24.44
CA PRO A 126 -24.71 1.18 23.33
C PRO A 126 -25.36 0.22 22.34
N ALA A 127 -26.43 0.68 21.68
CA ALA A 127 -27.06 -0.10 20.62
C ALA A 127 -26.01 -0.48 19.56
N PRO A 128 -26.00 -1.72 19.05
CA PRO A 128 -25.02 -2.13 18.05
C PRO A 128 -25.16 -1.23 16.82
N SER A 129 -24.11 -0.47 16.51
CA SER A 129 -24.05 0.32 15.29
C SER A 129 -23.77 -0.61 14.11
N ALA A 130 -24.38 -0.33 12.95
CA ALA A 130 -24.01 -1.01 11.71
C ALA A 130 -22.49 -0.91 11.47
N PRO A 131 -21.85 -1.98 10.98
CA PRO A 131 -20.41 -1.96 10.72
C PRO A 131 -20.05 -0.91 9.67
N ASP A 132 -18.83 -0.38 9.76
CA ASP A 132 -18.31 0.50 8.73
C ASP A 132 -18.17 -0.24 7.40
N ARG A 133 -18.52 0.43 6.31
CA ARG A 133 -18.25 -0.05 4.96
C ARG A 133 -16.99 0.60 4.41
N LEU A 134 -15.98 -0.22 4.13
CA LEU A 134 -14.61 0.18 3.86
C LEU A 134 -14.29 0.17 2.35
N ARG A 135 -13.59 1.22 1.90
CA ARG A 135 -13.09 1.37 0.53
C ARG A 135 -11.84 2.22 0.46
N GLY A 136 -10.92 1.82 -0.41
CA GLY A 136 -9.60 2.40 -0.56
C GLY A 136 -8.73 2.15 0.67
N LEU A 137 -7.48 1.76 0.44
CA LEU A 137 -6.54 1.47 1.49
C LEU A 137 -5.13 1.86 1.04
N ALA A 138 -4.44 2.64 1.86
CA ALA A 138 -3.05 3.01 1.62
C ALA A 138 -2.25 3.02 2.92
N ILE A 139 -0.95 2.73 2.83
CA ILE A 139 -0.01 2.94 3.92
C ILE A 139 0.93 4.06 3.53
N THR A 140 0.95 5.13 4.34
CA THR A 140 1.80 6.30 4.11
C THR A 140 3.27 5.99 4.38
N THR A 141 4.17 6.83 3.90
CA THR A 141 5.62 6.71 4.19
C THR A 141 5.93 6.81 5.68
N ARG A 142 5.05 7.44 6.47
CA ARG A 142 5.13 7.55 7.94
C ARG A 142 4.46 6.39 8.69
N GLN A 143 4.14 5.29 7.99
CA GLN A 143 3.54 4.08 8.57
C GLN A 143 2.15 4.30 9.21
N TYR A 144 1.38 5.24 8.66
CA TYR A 144 -0.06 5.26 8.93
C TYR A 144 -0.81 4.45 7.88
N LEU A 145 -1.60 3.48 8.32
CA LEU A 145 -2.59 2.81 7.50
C LEU A 145 -3.86 3.65 7.46
N ALA A 146 -4.22 4.11 6.27
CA ALA A 146 -5.44 4.87 6.01
C ALA A 146 -6.45 4.01 5.26
N VAL A 147 -7.69 4.03 5.72
CA VAL A 147 -8.81 3.27 5.14
C VAL A 147 -10.00 4.19 4.96
N GLY A 148 -10.58 4.25 3.77
CA GLY A 148 -11.79 5.03 3.54
C GLY A 148 -13.03 4.33 4.08
N VAL A 149 -13.94 5.11 4.64
CA VAL A 149 -15.26 4.69 5.11
C VAL A 149 -16.30 5.37 4.23
N THR A 150 -17.22 4.57 3.68
CA THR A 150 -18.33 5.03 2.81
C THR A 150 -19.67 5.06 3.55
N ALA A 151 -19.83 4.27 4.61
CA ALA A 151 -21.02 4.24 5.45
C ALA A 151 -20.68 3.63 6.82
N PRO A 152 -21.46 3.88 7.88
CA PRO A 152 -22.56 4.85 7.95
C PRO A 152 -22.08 6.30 8.13
N ARG A 153 -20.81 6.48 8.53
CA ARG A 153 -20.19 7.79 8.77
C ARG A 153 -19.00 7.98 7.82
N PRO A 154 -19.21 8.56 6.62
CA PRO A 154 -18.16 8.72 5.64
C PRO A 154 -16.95 9.51 6.18
N GLY A 155 -15.76 9.06 5.82
CA GLY A 155 -14.51 9.63 6.30
C GLY A 155 -13.34 8.68 6.14
N LEU A 156 -12.29 8.90 6.91
CA LEU A 156 -11.13 8.00 6.97
C LEU A 156 -10.97 7.39 8.36
N LEU A 157 -10.50 6.15 8.40
CA LEU A 157 -9.86 5.55 9.58
C LEU A 157 -8.35 5.63 9.38
N LEU A 158 -7.63 6.13 10.38
CA LEU A 158 -6.17 6.21 10.38
C LEU A 158 -5.63 5.39 11.55
N PHE A 159 -4.86 4.35 11.24
CA PHE A 159 -4.19 3.50 12.22
C PHE A 159 -2.70 3.87 12.24
N ASP A 160 -2.17 4.10 13.44
CA ASP A 160 -0.73 4.23 13.66
C ASP A 160 -0.12 2.82 13.74
N LEU A 161 0.62 2.41 12.71
CA LEU A 161 1.23 1.08 12.67
C LEU A 161 2.49 0.98 13.56
N HIS A 162 3.02 2.10 14.06
CA HIS A 162 4.15 2.10 14.99
C HIS A 162 3.69 2.04 16.44
N ALA A 163 2.80 2.95 16.84
CA ALA A 163 2.31 3.03 18.21
C ALA A 163 1.20 2.00 18.50
N GLY A 164 0.49 1.54 17.47
CA GLY A 164 -0.70 0.72 17.61
C GLY A 164 -1.88 1.50 18.19
N GLY A 165 -2.89 0.77 18.68
CA GLY A 165 -4.10 1.33 19.27
C GLY A 165 -5.29 1.44 18.31
N PRO A 166 -6.42 1.96 18.79
CA PRO A 166 -7.62 2.14 17.96
C PRO A 166 -7.38 3.19 16.87
N PRO A 167 -8.07 3.09 15.72
CA PRO A 167 -7.94 4.08 14.66
C PRO A 167 -8.50 5.43 15.08
N MET A 168 -7.83 6.50 14.65
CA MET A 168 -8.42 7.83 14.62
C MET A 168 -9.41 7.91 13.46
N ARG A 169 -10.63 8.38 13.73
CA ARG A 169 -11.61 8.68 12.67
C ARG A 169 -11.53 10.14 12.27
N ILE A 170 -11.38 10.38 10.97
CA ILE A 170 -11.43 11.71 10.36
C ILE A 170 -12.76 11.82 9.59
N PRO A 171 -13.78 12.52 10.12
CA PRO A 171 -15.04 12.71 9.42
C PRO A 171 -14.84 13.60 8.19
N TRP A 172 -15.57 13.33 7.11
CA TRP A 172 -15.52 14.17 5.91
C TRP A 172 -16.59 15.28 5.98
N PRO A 173 -16.26 16.55 5.63
CA PRO A 173 -17.18 17.69 5.79
C PRO A 173 -18.24 17.79 4.68
N VAL A 174 -18.10 17.04 3.59
CA VAL A 174 -18.99 17.03 2.42
C VAL A 174 -19.33 15.59 2.05
N PRO A 175 -20.36 15.32 1.22
CA PRO A 175 -20.61 13.98 0.69
C PRO A 175 -19.32 13.38 0.12
N PHE A 176 -19.01 12.16 0.55
CA PHE A 176 -17.71 11.54 0.37
C PHE A 176 -17.83 10.04 0.13
N HIS A 177 -17.27 9.60 -0.99
CA HIS A 177 -17.35 8.22 -1.47
C HIS A 177 -15.94 7.79 -1.92
N PRO A 178 -15.03 7.55 -0.96
CA PRO A 178 -13.67 7.14 -1.28
C PRO A 178 -13.72 5.83 -2.06
N SER A 179 -13.14 5.83 -3.25
CA SER A 179 -13.02 4.64 -4.09
C SER A 179 -11.62 4.03 -4.02
N ASP A 180 -10.59 4.87 -3.92
CA ASP A 180 -9.20 4.44 -3.85
C ASP A 180 -8.32 5.45 -3.10
N LEU A 181 -7.24 4.96 -2.50
CA LEU A 181 -6.28 5.76 -1.74
C LEU A 181 -4.86 5.43 -2.21
N ALA A 182 -3.99 6.44 -2.30
CA ALA A 182 -2.58 6.23 -2.58
C ALA A 182 -1.69 7.08 -1.66
N PRO A 183 -0.56 6.55 -1.18
CA PRO A 183 0.35 7.32 -0.34
C PRO A 183 1.07 8.37 -1.15
N ARG A 184 1.31 9.52 -0.52
CA ARG A 184 2.20 10.54 -1.06
C ARG A 184 3.63 10.36 -0.55
N PRO A 185 4.66 10.69 -1.35
CA PRO A 185 6.06 10.64 -0.89
C PRO A 185 6.30 11.46 0.39
N GLU A 186 5.58 12.58 0.54
CA GLU A 186 5.72 13.50 1.68
C GLU A 186 5.03 13.00 2.97
N GLY A 187 4.36 11.84 2.92
CA GLY A 187 3.70 11.22 4.07
C GLY A 187 2.20 11.49 4.18
N GLY A 188 1.62 12.22 3.24
CA GLY A 188 0.18 12.42 3.12
C GLY A 188 -0.51 11.36 2.24
N LEU A 189 -1.69 11.70 1.72
CA LEU A 189 -2.52 10.81 0.91
C LEU A 189 -3.10 11.52 -0.31
N TRP A 190 -3.26 10.77 -1.39
CA TRP A 190 -4.23 11.04 -2.44
C TRP A 190 -5.48 10.21 -2.16
N VAL A 191 -6.65 10.84 -2.26
CA VAL A 191 -7.94 10.14 -2.12
C VAL A 191 -8.77 10.39 -3.36
N LEU A 192 -9.10 9.32 -4.07
CA LEU A 192 -10.04 9.35 -5.18
C LEU A 192 -11.45 9.18 -4.61
N ASP A 193 -12.29 10.20 -4.82
CA ASP A 193 -13.68 10.28 -4.36
C ASP A 193 -14.59 10.26 -5.59
N VAL A 194 -15.37 9.21 -5.75
CA VAL A 194 -16.18 8.97 -6.97
C VAL A 194 -17.64 8.90 -6.57
N GLU A 195 -18.47 9.73 -7.21
CA GLU A 195 -19.90 9.73 -6.90
C GLU A 195 -20.55 8.37 -7.19
N PRO A 196 -21.48 7.90 -6.35
CA PRO A 196 -22.16 6.62 -6.56
C PRO A 196 -22.86 6.57 -7.92
N GLY A 197 -22.49 5.58 -8.75
CA GLY A 197 -23.03 5.43 -10.11
C GLY A 197 -22.57 6.50 -11.11
N GLY A 198 -21.65 7.39 -10.71
CA GLY A 198 -21.29 8.58 -11.46
C GLY A 198 -20.07 8.45 -12.38
N THR A 199 -19.95 9.43 -13.27
CA THR A 199 -18.75 9.75 -14.06
C THR A 199 -17.92 10.88 -13.45
N ALA A 200 -18.43 11.53 -12.40
CA ALA A 200 -17.78 12.62 -11.69
C ALA A 200 -16.88 12.07 -10.57
N ALA A 201 -15.64 12.57 -10.52
CA ALA A 201 -14.66 12.22 -9.53
C ALA A 201 -13.93 13.46 -9.02
N ARG A 202 -13.62 13.48 -7.72
CA ARG A 202 -12.76 14.46 -7.06
C ARG A 202 -11.49 13.76 -6.61
N LEU A 203 -10.36 14.43 -6.76
CA LEU A 203 -9.09 13.98 -6.20
C LEU A 203 -8.71 14.90 -5.04
N TRP A 204 -8.71 14.36 -3.83
CA TRP A 204 -8.32 15.10 -2.64
C TRP A 204 -6.84 14.88 -2.34
N ARG A 205 -6.15 15.96 -1.98
CA ARG A 205 -4.77 15.95 -1.52
C ARG A 205 -4.74 16.22 -0.02
N LEU A 206 -4.27 15.25 0.75
CA LEU A 206 -4.01 15.43 2.17
C LEU A 206 -2.50 15.56 2.39
N GLU A 207 -2.11 16.47 3.27
CA GLU A 207 -0.75 16.53 3.80
C GLU A 207 -0.55 15.51 4.93
N ALA A 208 0.69 15.38 5.42
CA ALA A 208 1.03 14.46 6.50
C ALA A 208 0.34 14.75 7.84
N THR A 209 -0.34 15.89 7.98
CA THR A 209 -1.20 16.22 9.14
C THR A 209 -2.60 15.62 9.03
N PHE A 210 -2.98 15.10 7.85
CA PHE A 210 -4.30 14.56 7.52
C PHE A 210 -5.47 15.52 7.77
N GLN A 211 -5.18 16.83 7.88
CA GLN A 211 -6.21 17.84 8.05
C GLN A 211 -6.96 18.06 6.75
N ILE A 212 -8.28 18.13 6.84
CA ILE A 212 -9.15 18.48 5.72
C ILE A 212 -9.38 20.00 5.81
N PRO A 213 -8.97 20.79 4.81
CA PRO A 213 -9.22 22.22 4.81
C PRO A 213 -10.73 22.49 4.79
N PRO A 214 -11.21 23.55 5.46
CA PRO A 214 -12.61 23.95 5.38
C PRO A 214 -12.97 24.27 3.92
N THR A 215 -14.15 23.83 3.49
CA THR A 215 -14.66 24.00 2.12
C THR A 215 -15.13 25.41 1.80
N THR A 216 -15.10 26.33 2.76
CA THR A 216 -15.39 27.75 2.54
C THR A 216 -14.13 28.46 2.05
N PRO A 217 -14.15 29.14 0.89
CA PRO A 217 -13.02 29.95 0.46
C PRO A 217 -12.76 31.04 1.52
N PRO A 218 -11.50 31.46 1.76
CA PRO A 218 -11.22 32.58 2.64
C PRO A 218 -11.98 33.81 2.14
N THR A 219 -12.79 34.40 3.00
CA THR A 219 -13.42 35.69 2.75
C THR A 219 -12.30 36.73 2.83
N THR A 220 -11.87 37.25 1.68
CA THR A 220 -11.01 38.44 1.58
C THR A 220 -11.74 39.68 2.07
#